data_AF-A0A5N0GBC5-F1
#
_entry.id   AF-A0A5N0GBC5-F1
#
_cell.length_a   1.000
_cell.length_b   1.000
_cell.length_c   1.000
_cell.angle_alpha   90.00
_cell.angle_beta   90.00
_cell.angle_gamma   90.00
#
_symmetry.space_group_name_H-M   'P 1'
#
loop_
_entity.id
_entity.type
_entity.pdbx_description
1 polymer ?
#
loop_
_entity_poly.entity_id
_entity_poly.type
_entity_poly.pdbx_seq_one_letter_code
_entity_poly.pdbx_strand_id
1 'polypeptide(L)' 'MQAKAAAKLAVGDWIERVYNRRRRHSALAMMSPVDFEDRLTQTAQAA' A
#
# COMPACT_ATOMS: atom_id res chain seq x y z
N MET A 1 -12.92 -9.88 22.76
CA MET A 1 -11.99 -8.90 23.38
C MET A 1 -11.92 -7.67 22.48
N GLN A 2 -12.59 -6.58 22.85
CA GLN A 2 -12.82 -5.41 21.98
C GLN A 2 -11.54 -4.72 21.48
N ALA A 3 -10.48 -4.72 22.30
CA ALA A 3 -9.20 -4.09 21.95
C ALA A 3 -8.49 -4.74 20.73
N LYS A 4 -8.58 -6.07 20.57
CA LYS A 4 -7.96 -6.76 19.42
C LYS A 4 -8.63 -6.40 18.10
N ALA A 5 -9.95 -6.21 18.10
CA ALA A 5 -10.69 -5.79 16.92
C ALA A 5 -10.34 -4.35 16.53
N ALA A 6 -10.33 -3.43 17.50
CA ALA A 6 -9.94 -2.04 17.28
C ALA A 6 -8.49 -1.90 16.75
N ALA A 7 -7.55 -2.67 17.31
CA ALA A 7 -6.17 -2.67 16.84
C ALA A 7 -6.03 -3.13 15.38
N LYS A 8 -6.78 -4.17 14.98
CA LYS A 8 -6.78 -4.63 13.57
C LYS A 8 -7.29 -3.55 12.62
N LEU A 9 -8.37 -2.85 13.00
CA LEU A 9 -8.92 -1.75 12.20
C LEU A 9 -7.93 -0.59 12.08
N ALA A 10 -7.31 -0.18 13.19
CA ALA A 10 -6.32 0.89 13.19
C ALA A 10 -5.09 0.54 12.33
N VAL A 11 -4.61 -0.70 12.39
CA VAL A 11 -3.50 -1.16 11.54
C VAL A 11 -3.90 -1.18 10.07
N GLY A 12 -5.09 -1.68 9.74
CA GLY A 12 -5.60 -1.67 8.37
C GLY A 12 -5.71 -0.25 7.81
N ASP A 13 -6.28 0.67 8.58
CA ASP A 13 -6.41 2.08 8.18
C ASP A 13 -5.03 2.73 7.95
N TRP A 14 -4.06 2.45 8.82
CA TRP A 14 -2.70 2.94 8.65
C TRP A 14 -2.00 2.35 7.42
N ILE A 15 -2.18 1.05 7.16
CA ILE A 15 -1.63 0.40 5.96
C ILE A 15 -2.17 1.09 4.71
N GLU A 16 -3.48 1.29 4.61
CA GLU A 16 -4.10 1.85 3.41
C GLU A 16 -3.78 3.33 3.20
N ARG A 17 -3.83 4.14 4.26
CA ARG A 17 -3.68 5.60 4.14
C ARG A 17 -2.24 6.07 4.15
N VAL A 18 -1.37 5.36 4.86
CA VAL A 18 0.01 5.78 5.11
C VAL A 18 0.99 4.86 4.41
N TYR A 19 0.97 3.56 4.70
CA TYR A 19 1.97 2.65 4.17
C TYR A 19 1.90 2.56 2.64
N ASN A 20 0.77 2.11 2.10
CA ASN A 20 0.59 1.84 0.67
C ASN A 20 0.76 3.10 -0.20
N ARG A 21 0.42 4.28 0.34
CA ARG A 21 0.40 5.55 -0.42
C ARG A 21 1.61 6.46 -0.22
N ARG A 22 2.36 6.30 0.87
CA ARG A 22 3.42 7.28 1.22
C ARG A 22 4.79 6.64 1.45
N ARG A 23 4.86 5.37 1.86
CA ARG A 23 6.15 4.73 2.14
C ARG A 23 6.87 4.43 0.84
N ARG A 24 8.08 4.95 0.67
CA ARG A 24 8.93 4.66 -0.50
C ARG A 24 9.86 3.48 -0.21
N HIS A 25 9.97 2.56 -1.17
CA HIS A 25 10.78 1.36 -1.05
C HIS A 25 11.93 1.37 -2.06
N SER A 26 13.17 1.15 -1.60
CA SER A 26 14.35 1.08 -2.48
C SER A 26 14.25 -0.04 -3.52
N ALA A 27 13.67 -1.18 -3.15
CA ALA A 27 13.39 -2.29 -4.06
C ALA A 27 12.37 -1.93 -5.15
N LEU A 28 11.54 -0.91 -4.94
CA LEU A 28 10.54 -0.42 -5.91
C LEU A 28 11.04 0.86 -6.60
N ALA A 29 12.36 1.03 -6.78
CA ALA A 29 12.96 2.25 -7.32
C ALA A 29 12.49 3.54 -6.60
N MET A 30 12.32 3.45 -5.28
CA MET A 30 11.79 4.52 -4.43
C MET A 30 10.35 4.95 -4.75
N MET A 31 9.53 4.07 -5.34
CA MET A 31 8.08 4.29 -5.47
C MET A 31 7.33 3.84 -4.21
N SER A 32 6.10 4.34 -4.08
CA SER A 32 5.14 3.77 -3.12
C SER A 32 4.59 2.44 -3.64
N PRO A 33 4.10 1.54 -2.76
CA PRO A 33 3.48 0.30 -3.19
C PRO A 33 2.34 0.51 -4.20
N VAL A 34 1.46 1.50 -3.98
CA VAL A 34 0.33 1.75 -4.90
C VAL A 34 0.82 2.22 -6.27
N ASP A 35 1.81 3.13 -6.33
CA ASP A 35 2.32 3.62 -7.61
C ASP A 35 2.98 2.50 -8.43
N PHE A 36 3.62 1.55 -7.75
CA PHE A 36 4.23 0.39 -8.40
C PHE A 36 3.17 -0.53 -9.01
N GLU A 37 2.14 -0.89 -8.26
CA GLU A 37 1.03 -1.73 -8.75
C GLU A 37 0.24 -1.04 -9.89
N ASP A 38 0.01 0.28 -9.79
CA ASP A 38 -0.65 1.06 -10.84
C ASP A 38 0.14 1.02 -12.16
N ARG A 39 1.48 1.14 -12.08
CA ARG A 39 2.34 1.02 -13.27
C ARG A 39 2.35 -0.38 -13.85
N LEU A 40 2.37 -1.42 -13.01
CA LEU A 40 2.28 -2.81 -13.47
C LEU A 40 0.94 -3.05 -14.19
N THR A 41 -0.15 -2.58 -13.60
CA THR A 41 -1.50 -2.69 -14.19
C THR A 41 -1.58 -1.96 -15.52
N GLN A 42 -1.09 -0.72 -15.60
CA GLN A 42 -1.09 0.05 -16.83
C GLN A 42 -0.23 -0.59 -17.93
N THR A 43 0.92 -1.18 -17.56
CA THR A 43 1.77 -1.91 -18.50
C THR A 43 1.04 -3.16 -19.03
N ALA A 44 0.37 -3.91 -18.16
CA ALA A 44 -0.40 -5.09 -18.55
C ALA A 44 -1.60 -4.75 -19.45
N GLN A 45 -2.23 -3.59 -19.27
CA GLN A 45 -3.34 -3.12 -20.11
C GLN A 45 -2.90 -2.63 -21.50
N ALA A 46 -1.64 -2.21 -21.64
CA ALA A 46 -1.10 -1.66 -22.87
C ALA A 46 -0.47 -2.72 -23.80
N ALA A 47 -0.35 -3.96 -23.33
CA ALA A 47 0.19 -5.12 -24.06
C ALA A 47 -0.92 -5.93 -24.73
#